data_AF-A0A371B2X0-F1
#
_entry.id   AF-A0A371B2X0-F1
#
_cell.length_a   1.000
_cell.length_b   1.000
_cell.length_c   1.000
_cell.angle_alpha   90.00
_cell.angle_beta   90.00
_cell.angle_gamma   90.00
#
_symmetry.space_group_name_H-M   'P 1'
#
loop_
_entity.id
_entity.type
_entity.pdbx_description
1 polymer ?
#
loop_
_entity_poly.entity_id
_entity_poly.type
_entity_poly.pdbx_seq_one_letter_code
_entity_poly.pdbx_strand_id
1 'polypeptide(L)'
;MNKPLTALAAMAIAAAVAAPVGAQAQDRTKVGALTCDISGGIGMIIASKKQVTCLFTPSAPNAAREVYTGSITKFGLDIGATSGGEMIWSVFAPSDRKFGALAGNYGGASAEATVGVGAGANVLVGGSNRTVTLQPVSVQGQTGLNLAVGVSGLELHPAR
;
A
#
# COMPACT_ATOMS: atom_id res chain seq x y z
N MET A 1 -13.03 71.01 31.03
CA MET A 1 -13.87 71.31 29.84
C MET A 1 -13.29 70.59 28.63
N ASN A 2 -14.06 69.64 28.09
CA ASN A 2 -14.39 69.52 26.66
C ASN A 2 -13.28 69.10 25.66
N LYS A 3 -13.29 67.80 25.31
CA LYS A 3 -13.14 67.14 23.98
C LYS A 3 -13.32 68.06 22.73
N PRO A 4 -12.95 67.68 21.47
CA PRO A 4 -12.36 66.41 20.98
C PRO A 4 -11.43 66.49 19.71
N LEU A 5 -11.03 65.30 19.24
CA LEU A 5 -11.05 64.83 17.83
C LEU A 5 -9.77 64.90 16.94
N THR A 6 -9.31 63.70 16.55
CA THR A 6 -8.83 63.26 15.21
C THR A 6 -7.47 63.81 14.69
N ALA A 7 -6.56 63.05 14.06
CA ALA A 7 -6.68 61.79 13.30
C ALA A 7 -5.30 61.13 13.01
N LEU A 8 -5.36 59.82 12.72
CA LEU A 8 -4.64 59.06 11.66
C LEU A 8 -3.15 58.63 11.80
N ALA A 9 -2.95 57.42 11.26
CA ALA A 9 -1.70 56.73 10.86
C ALA A 9 -1.09 55.78 11.92
N ALA A 10 -0.81 54.50 11.67
CA ALA A 10 -1.04 53.63 10.51
C ALA A 10 -0.98 52.17 11.03
N MET A 11 -1.97 51.34 10.68
CA MET A 11 -1.90 49.89 10.89
C MET A 11 -1.28 49.25 9.64
N ALA A 12 -0.01 48.85 9.73
CA ALA A 12 0.59 47.97 8.74
C ALA A 12 0.26 46.52 9.12
N ILE A 13 -0.81 45.97 8.54
CA ILE A 13 -1.09 44.54 8.62
C ILE A 13 -0.31 43.87 7.48
N ALA A 14 0.84 43.29 7.81
CA ALA A 14 1.56 42.41 6.90
C ALA A 14 0.75 41.10 6.75
N ALA A 15 -0.08 41.02 5.72
CA ALA A 15 -0.72 39.77 5.33
C ALA A 15 0.34 38.85 4.71
N ALA A 16 0.91 37.96 5.53
CA ALA A 16 1.71 36.85 5.04
C ALA A 16 0.78 35.93 4.23
N VAL A 17 0.86 36.00 2.91
CA VAL A 17 0.16 35.09 2.01
C VAL A 17 0.86 33.74 2.11
N ALA A 18 0.41 32.89 3.04
CA ALA A 18 0.77 31.48 3.03
C ALA A 18 0.10 30.84 1.80
N ALA A 19 0.83 30.75 0.69
CA ALA A 19 0.36 29.99 -0.45
C ALA A 19 0.15 28.53 0.00
N PRO A 20 -0.99 27.88 -0.32
CA PRO A 20 -1.11 26.46 -0.10
C PRO A 20 -0.07 25.79 -1.00
N VAL A 21 0.97 25.23 -0.39
CA VAL A 21 1.79 24.21 -1.04
C VAL A 21 0.88 23.03 -1.30
N GLY A 22 0.27 23.00 -2.48
CA GLY A 22 -0.53 21.87 -2.93
C GLY A 22 0.37 20.65 -2.95
N ALA A 23 0.26 19.81 -1.92
CA ALA A 23 0.72 18.43 -2.02
C ALA A 23 0.00 17.85 -3.24
N GLN A 24 0.73 17.66 -4.33
CA GLN A 24 0.21 17.00 -5.52
C GLN A 24 -0.32 15.64 -5.05
N ALA A 25 -1.64 15.50 -5.00
CA ALA A 25 -2.26 14.23 -4.71
C ALA A 25 -1.91 13.32 -5.89
N GLN A 26 -0.90 12.48 -5.72
CA GLN A 26 -0.54 11.56 -6.78
C GLN A 26 -1.68 10.57 -6.92
N ASP A 27 -2.43 10.65 -8.01
CA ASP A 27 -3.58 9.81 -8.27
C ASP A 27 -3.13 8.34 -8.29
N ARG A 28 -3.46 7.63 -7.21
CA ARG A 28 -3.22 6.19 -7.08
C ARG A 28 -4.38 5.46 -7.75
N THR A 29 -4.16 5.04 -8.99
CA THR A 29 -5.17 4.29 -9.76
C THR A 29 -4.84 2.80 -9.72
N LYS A 30 -5.81 1.95 -10.05
CA LYS A 30 -5.55 0.51 -10.18
C LYS A 30 -4.64 0.28 -11.39
N VAL A 31 -3.43 -0.21 -11.14
CA VAL A 31 -2.40 -0.42 -12.17
C VAL A 31 -2.21 -1.90 -12.55
N GLY A 32 -2.83 -2.82 -11.82
CA GLY A 32 -2.71 -4.26 -12.11
C GLY A 32 -3.20 -5.16 -10.97
N ALA A 33 -2.79 -6.42 -11.06
CA ALA A 33 -2.97 -7.43 -10.03
C ALA A 33 -1.64 -8.10 -9.69
N LEU A 34 -1.45 -8.42 -8.41
CA LEU A 34 -0.32 -9.19 -7.90
C LEU A 34 -0.86 -10.52 -7.36
N THR A 35 -0.48 -11.61 -8.03
CA THR A 35 -0.82 -12.97 -7.63
C THR A 35 0.40 -13.61 -7.00
N CYS A 36 0.30 -14.09 -5.76
CA CYS A 36 1.39 -14.74 -5.05
C CYS A 36 1.03 -16.19 -4.70
N ASP A 37 1.93 -17.11 -5.01
CA ASP A 37 1.88 -18.49 -4.53
C ASP A 37 2.66 -18.61 -3.21
N ILE A 38 2.01 -19.18 -2.19
CA ILE A 38 2.65 -19.50 -0.92
C ILE A 38 3.28 -20.88 -1.04
N SER A 39 4.61 -20.92 -1.09
CA SER A 39 5.35 -22.18 -1.15
C SER A 39 5.02 -23.04 0.08
N GLY A 40 4.29 -24.14 -0.16
CA GLY A 40 3.81 -25.08 0.86
C GLY A 40 4.96 -25.91 1.45
N GLY A 41 5.71 -25.34 2.38
CA GLY A 41 6.66 -26.10 3.19
C GLY A 41 5.97 -26.71 4.40
N ILE A 42 5.87 -28.06 4.44
CA ILE A 42 5.52 -28.82 5.64
C ILE A 42 6.70 -28.69 6.62
N GLY A 43 6.63 -27.73 7.53
CA GLY A 43 7.69 -27.57 8.53
C GLY A 43 7.70 -26.20 9.20
N MET A 44 7.54 -26.22 10.51
CA MET A 44 7.75 -25.14 11.46
C MET A 44 6.90 -23.87 11.26
N ILE A 45 5.69 -23.93 11.83
CA ILE A 45 4.95 -22.76 12.32
C ILE A 45 5.58 -22.31 13.64
N ILE A 46 6.87 -21.99 13.63
CA ILE A 46 7.53 -21.33 14.74
C ILE A 46 8.53 -20.35 14.11
N ALA A 47 8.17 -19.08 14.11
CA ALA A 47 9.05 -17.92 13.88
C ALA A 47 9.60 -17.60 12.46
N SER A 48 9.34 -18.37 11.39
CA SER A 48 10.07 -18.16 10.12
C SER A 48 9.16 -17.71 8.97
N LYS A 49 9.38 -16.47 8.50
CA LYS A 49 8.74 -15.82 7.35
C LYS A 49 8.42 -16.82 6.21
N LYS A 50 7.16 -16.93 5.77
CA LYS A 50 6.78 -17.82 4.66
C LYS A 50 7.19 -17.21 3.33
N GLN A 51 7.93 -17.93 2.51
CA GLN A 51 8.36 -17.46 1.20
C GLN A 51 7.20 -17.49 0.19
N VAL A 52 7.21 -16.52 -0.72
CA VAL A 52 6.23 -16.41 -1.79
C VAL A 52 6.90 -16.08 -3.12
N THR A 53 6.32 -16.56 -4.20
CA THR A 53 6.63 -16.09 -5.56
C THR A 53 5.39 -15.37 -6.08
N CYS A 54 5.57 -14.14 -6.55
CA CYS A 54 4.49 -13.30 -7.01
C CYS A 54 4.67 -12.89 -8.47
N LEU A 55 3.58 -12.93 -9.23
CA LEU A 55 3.48 -12.40 -10.58
C LEU A 55 2.64 -11.13 -10.55
N PHE A 56 3.26 -10.01 -10.91
CA PHE A 56 2.55 -8.77 -11.19
C PHE A 56 2.10 -8.75 -12.66
N THR A 57 0.80 -8.64 -12.87
CA THR A 57 0.18 -8.45 -14.18
C THR A 57 -0.33 -7.01 -14.27
N PRO A 58 0.34 -6.13 -15.06
CA PRO A 58 -0.12 -4.77 -15.28
C PRO A 58 -1.47 -4.72 -15.99
N SER A 59 -2.27 -3.69 -15.72
CA SER A 59 -3.51 -3.40 -16.45
C SER A 59 -3.27 -2.76 -17.82
N ALA A 60 -2.08 -2.19 -18.05
CA ALA A 60 -1.72 -1.60 -19.34
C ALA A 60 -1.40 -2.71 -20.37
N PRO A 61 -1.98 -2.66 -21.59
CA PRO A 61 -1.95 -3.78 -22.54
C PRO A 61 -0.54 -4.18 -23.03
N ASN A 62 0.41 -3.25 -23.06
CA ASN A 62 1.77 -3.49 -23.54
C ASN A 62 2.84 -3.46 -22.43
N ALA A 63 2.42 -3.43 -21.16
CA ALA A 63 3.36 -3.44 -20.06
C ALA A 63 3.81 -4.87 -19.74
N ALA A 64 5.12 -5.05 -19.54
CA ALA A 64 5.68 -6.34 -19.20
C ALA A 64 5.20 -6.81 -17.81
N ARG A 65 4.95 -8.12 -17.70
CA ARG A 65 4.75 -8.75 -16.39
C ARG A 65 6.05 -8.73 -15.60
N GLU A 66 5.92 -8.67 -14.28
CA GLU A 66 7.07 -8.59 -13.37
C GLU A 66 6.97 -9.74 -12.37
N VAL A 67 8.06 -10.47 -12.19
CA VAL A 67 8.14 -11.53 -11.18
C VAL A 67 8.83 -10.94 -9.95
N TYR A 68 8.24 -11.19 -8.79
CA TYR A 68 8.78 -10.84 -7.49
C TYR A 68 8.92 -12.11 -6.65
N THR A 69 9.96 -12.17 -5.83
CA THR A 69 10.02 -13.08 -4.70
C THR A 69 9.76 -12.29 -3.43
N GLY A 70 9.37 -12.98 -2.36
CA GLY A 70 9.02 -12.27 -1.15
C GLY A 70 8.86 -13.17 0.06
N SER A 71 8.44 -12.53 1.14
CA SER A 71 8.09 -13.25 2.35
C SER A 71 6.94 -12.60 3.12
N ILE A 72 6.04 -13.44 3.63
CA ILE A 72 4.99 -13.01 4.54
C ILE A 72 5.61 -12.81 5.91
N THR A 73 5.60 -11.56 6.38
CA THR A 73 6.22 -11.17 7.64
C THR A 73 5.24 -11.17 8.80
N LYS A 74 3.93 -11.07 8.53
CA LYS A 74 2.89 -11.10 9.57
C LYS A 74 1.55 -11.61 9.04
N PHE A 75 0.92 -12.53 9.78
CA PHE A 75 -0.48 -12.88 9.64
C PHE A 75 -1.29 -12.22 10.76
N GLY A 76 -2.44 -11.63 10.43
CA GLY A 76 -3.33 -10.91 11.36
C GLY A 76 -4.39 -11.79 12.02
N LEU A 77 -4.48 -13.06 11.62
CA LEU A 77 -5.36 -14.07 12.20
C LEU A 77 -4.48 -15.23 12.68
N ASP A 78 -4.89 -15.92 13.74
CA ASP A 78 -4.29 -17.19 14.22
C ASP A 78 -4.50 -18.32 13.19
N ILE A 79 -4.03 -18.10 11.98
CA ILE A 79 -4.04 -19.05 10.89
C ILE A 79 -3.00 -20.10 11.30
N GLY A 80 -3.51 -21.25 11.76
CA GLY A 80 -2.71 -22.46 11.95
C GLY A 80 -1.95 -22.83 10.67
N ALA A 81 -1.18 -23.92 10.70
CA ALA A 81 -0.27 -24.27 9.60
C ALA A 81 -0.89 -24.12 8.21
N THR A 82 -0.58 -23.02 7.52
CA THR A 82 -1.00 -22.81 6.13
C THR A 82 -0.22 -23.79 5.27
N SER A 83 -0.90 -24.77 4.68
CA SER A 83 -0.30 -25.84 3.86
C SER A 83 0.02 -25.41 2.42
N GLY A 84 -0.20 -24.13 2.11
CA GLY A 84 -0.08 -23.56 0.77
C GLY A 84 -1.31 -22.70 0.44
N GLY A 85 -1.31 -22.07 -0.72
CA GLY A 85 -2.44 -21.30 -1.23
C GLY A 85 -2.02 -20.08 -2.05
N GLU A 86 -3.02 -19.42 -2.61
CA GLU A 86 -2.83 -18.23 -3.44
C GLU A 86 -3.25 -16.97 -2.69
N MET A 87 -2.51 -15.88 -2.91
CA MET A 87 -2.88 -14.54 -2.48
C MET A 87 -3.02 -13.63 -3.68
N ILE A 88 -4.21 -13.07 -3.86
CA ILE A 88 -4.49 -12.17 -4.99
C ILE A 88 -4.76 -10.76 -4.46
N TRP A 89 -3.99 -9.80 -4.97
CA TRP A 89 -4.10 -8.39 -4.62
C TRP A 89 -4.40 -7.55 -5.86
N SER A 90 -5.34 -6.61 -5.74
CA SER A 90 -5.40 -5.44 -6.62
C SER A 90 -4.30 -4.45 -6.23
N VAL A 91 -3.57 -3.94 -7.21
CA VAL A 91 -2.44 -3.03 -6.99
C VAL A 91 -2.85 -1.62 -7.40
N PHE A 92 -2.71 -0.68 -6.47
CA PHE A 92 -2.91 0.75 -6.70
C PHE A 92 -1.59 1.49 -6.54
N ALA A 93 -1.23 2.28 -7.56
CA ALA A 93 0.03 3.02 -7.60
C ALA A 93 -0.09 4.20 -8.59
N PRO A 94 0.90 5.10 -8.65
CA PRO A 94 0.99 6.07 -9.73
C PRO A 94 1.02 5.39 -11.10
N SER A 95 0.36 5.98 -12.10
CA SER A 95 0.29 5.43 -13.46
C SER A 95 1.65 5.40 -14.18
N ASP A 96 2.57 6.28 -13.77
CA ASP A 96 3.93 6.44 -14.31
C ASP A 96 4.99 5.61 -13.56
N ARG A 97 4.56 4.63 -12.76
CA ARG A 97 5.44 3.74 -11.99
C ARG A 97 6.55 3.14 -12.85
N LYS A 98 7.72 2.93 -12.24
CA LYS A 98 8.83 2.23 -12.87
C LYS A 98 8.71 0.71 -12.70
N PHE A 99 9.41 -0.04 -13.56
CA PHE A 99 9.64 -1.46 -13.34
C PHE A 99 10.28 -1.67 -11.96
N GLY A 100 9.85 -2.68 -11.22
CA GLY A 100 10.37 -2.93 -9.86
C GLY A 100 9.70 -2.10 -8.77
N ALA A 101 8.75 -1.20 -9.08
CA ALA A 101 8.16 -0.28 -8.09
C ALA A 101 7.42 -0.99 -6.93
N LEU A 102 7.03 -2.26 -7.09
CA LEU A 102 6.40 -3.03 -6.03
C LEU A 102 7.42 -3.55 -5.00
N ALA A 103 8.73 -3.43 -5.25
CA ALA A 103 9.75 -3.84 -4.29
C ALA A 103 9.67 -3.01 -3.01
N GLY A 104 9.75 -3.68 -1.86
CA GLY A 104 9.73 -3.03 -0.55
C GLY A 104 8.93 -3.78 0.51
N ASN A 105 8.84 -3.15 1.69
CA ASN A 105 8.07 -3.65 2.82
C ASN A 105 6.65 -3.09 2.78
N TYR A 106 5.70 -3.94 3.11
CA TYR A 106 4.27 -3.64 3.17
C TYR A 106 3.75 -3.90 4.58
N GLY A 107 3.03 -2.93 5.14
CA GLY A 107 2.37 -3.04 6.43
C GLY A 107 0.87 -2.80 6.30
N GLY A 108 0.08 -3.53 7.09
CA GLY A 108 -1.36 -3.31 7.20
C GLY A 108 -1.71 -1.95 7.79
N ALA A 109 -2.99 -1.55 7.67
CA ALA A 109 -3.50 -0.26 8.18
C ALA A 109 -3.23 0.01 9.67
N SER A 110 -2.96 -1.03 10.47
CA SER A 110 -2.57 -0.93 11.88
C SER A 110 -1.08 -0.72 12.13
N ALA A 111 -0.22 -0.94 11.13
CA ALA A 111 1.22 -0.76 11.28
C ALA A 111 1.60 0.72 11.32
N GLU A 112 0.99 1.56 10.47
CA GLU A 112 1.30 2.99 10.39
C GLU A 112 0.06 3.77 9.96
N ALA A 113 -0.70 4.24 10.93
CA ALA A 113 -1.75 5.22 10.72
C ALA A 113 -1.18 6.43 9.95
N THR A 114 -1.89 6.90 8.92
CA THR A 114 -1.71 8.19 8.20
C THR A 114 -1.06 8.16 6.81
N VAL A 115 -1.42 7.23 5.90
CA VAL A 115 -1.25 7.48 4.45
C VAL A 115 -2.54 7.22 3.68
N GLY A 116 -3.43 8.21 3.73
CA GLY A 116 -4.53 8.37 2.77
C GLY A 116 -5.90 7.94 3.29
N VAL A 117 -6.78 8.93 3.45
CA VAL A 117 -8.20 8.78 3.70
C VAL A 117 -8.82 7.84 2.65
N GLY A 118 -9.44 6.74 3.07
CA GLY A 118 -10.27 5.88 2.20
C GLY A 118 -9.76 4.45 1.94
N ALA A 119 -8.61 4.03 2.50
CA ALA A 119 -8.18 2.65 2.36
C ALA A 119 -8.98 1.73 3.31
N GLY A 120 -9.73 0.77 2.75
CA GLY A 120 -10.56 -0.17 3.52
C GLY A 120 -9.76 -1.01 4.55
N ALA A 121 -10.47 -1.66 5.48
CA ALA A 121 -9.92 -2.28 6.69
C ALA A 121 -8.91 -3.45 6.49
N ASN A 122 -8.53 -3.80 5.25
CA ASN A 122 -7.65 -4.93 4.95
C ASN A 122 -6.63 -4.62 3.85
N VAL A 123 -6.07 -3.41 3.79
CA VAL A 123 -5.03 -3.08 2.79
C VAL A 123 -3.63 -3.22 3.35
N LEU A 124 -2.66 -3.44 2.47
CA LEU A 124 -1.24 -3.24 2.76
C LEU A 124 -0.71 -2.03 2.01
N VAL A 125 0.12 -1.21 2.66
CA VAL A 125 0.76 -0.04 2.04
C VAL A 125 2.27 -0.21 2.11
N GLY A 126 2.95 0.05 1.00
CA GLY A 126 4.37 -0.23 0.87
C GLY A 126 4.93 0.04 -0.53
N GLY A 127 5.85 -0.84 -0.95
CA GLY A 127 6.59 -0.70 -2.19
C GLY A 127 7.62 0.44 -2.15
N SER A 128 8.15 0.79 -3.31
CA SER A 128 9.18 1.83 -3.41
C SER A 128 8.58 3.19 -3.02
N ASN A 129 9.20 3.85 -2.05
CA ASN A 129 8.74 5.12 -1.47
C ASN A 129 7.32 5.09 -0.85
N ARG A 130 6.80 3.92 -0.45
CA ARG A 130 5.44 3.78 0.15
C ARG A 130 4.31 4.30 -0.74
N THR A 131 4.46 4.16 -2.05
CA THR A 131 3.50 4.66 -3.04
C THR A 131 2.51 3.61 -3.54
N VAL A 132 2.68 2.36 -3.11
CA VAL A 132 1.89 1.22 -3.57
C VAL A 132 0.93 0.77 -2.47
N THR A 133 -0.33 0.55 -2.85
CA THR A 133 -1.35 -0.07 -2.01
C THR A 133 -1.77 -1.41 -2.61
N LEU A 134 -1.76 -2.46 -1.79
CA LEU A 134 -2.27 -3.79 -2.12
C LEU A 134 -3.62 -3.98 -1.43
N GLN A 135 -4.65 -4.27 -2.21
CA GLN A 135 -5.99 -4.57 -1.70
C GLN A 135 -6.36 -6.03 -2.01
N PRO A 136 -6.74 -6.86 -1.02
CA PRO A 136 -7.16 -8.24 -1.26
C PRO A 136 -8.32 -8.28 -2.24
N VAL A 137 -8.24 -9.16 -3.23
CA VAL A 137 -9.38 -9.43 -4.11
C VAL A 137 -10.30 -10.42 -3.41
N SER A 138 -11.55 -10.01 -3.18
CA SER A 138 -12.59 -10.94 -2.72
C SER A 138 -12.94 -11.89 -3.86
N VAL A 139 -12.45 -13.12 -3.82
CA VAL A 139 -12.91 -14.21 -4.69
C VAL A 139 -14.03 -14.95 -3.96
N GLN A 140 -15.27 -14.62 -4.28
CA GLN A 140 -16.41 -15.45 -3.92
C GLN A 140 -16.54 -16.56 -4.97
N GLY A 141 -16.28 -17.82 -4.59
CA GLY A 141 -16.90 -18.96 -5.30
C GLY A 141 -16.02 -19.97 -6.04
N GLN A 142 -14.71 -20.08 -5.80
CA GLN A 142 -13.94 -21.26 -6.21
C GLN A 142 -13.00 -21.68 -5.08
N THR A 143 -12.84 -22.98 -4.89
CA THR A 143 -12.12 -23.67 -3.81
C THR A 143 -10.82 -22.96 -3.38
N GLY A 144 -10.89 -22.18 -2.30
CA GLY A 144 -9.72 -21.53 -1.71
C GLY A 144 -10.05 -20.15 -1.14
N LEU A 145 -9.97 -20.01 0.18
CA LEU A 145 -9.97 -18.69 0.81
C LEU A 145 -8.75 -17.90 0.31
N ASN A 146 -8.94 -16.74 -0.34
CA ASN A 146 -7.81 -15.86 -0.69
C ASN A 146 -7.08 -15.48 0.59
N LEU A 147 -5.86 -15.96 0.76
CA LEU A 147 -5.12 -15.82 2.01
C LEU A 147 -4.61 -14.38 2.23
N ALA A 148 -4.69 -13.53 1.20
CA ALA A 148 -4.40 -12.10 1.31
C ALA A 148 -5.19 -11.43 2.44
N VAL A 149 -6.42 -11.87 2.73
CA VAL A 149 -7.26 -11.32 3.81
C VAL A 149 -6.67 -11.52 5.21
N GLY A 150 -5.79 -12.51 5.36
CA GLY A 150 -5.11 -12.81 6.61
C GLY A 150 -3.71 -12.19 6.73
N VAL A 151 -3.17 -11.59 5.67
CA VAL A 151 -1.82 -11.03 5.68
C VAL A 151 -1.85 -9.59 6.13
N SER A 152 -0.99 -9.26 7.10
CA SER A 152 -0.78 -7.90 7.60
C SER A 152 0.65 -7.39 7.42
N GLY A 153 1.54 -8.22 6.88
CA GLY A 153 2.91 -7.84 6.53
C GLY A 153 3.47 -8.68 5.38
N LEU A 154 4.06 -8.02 4.39
CA LEU A 154 4.64 -8.64 3.19
C LEU A 154 5.92 -7.88 2.79
N GLU A 155 6.92 -8.62 2.35
CA GLU A 155 8.17 -8.07 1.80
C GLU A 155 8.35 -8.59 0.37
N LEU A 156 8.61 -7.71 -0.59
CA LEU A 156 8.78 -8.05 -2.00
C LEU A 156 10.12 -7.58 -2.56
N HIS A 157 10.71 -8.41 -3.41
CA HIS A 157 11.96 -8.19 -4.13
C HIS A 157 11.79 -8.60 -5.59
N PRO A 158 12.31 -7.86 -6.58
CA PRO A 158 12.28 -8.31 -7.97
C PRO A 158 13.03 -9.64 -8.11
N ALA A 159 12.45 -10.60 -8.81
CA ALA A 159 13.17 -11.79 -9.22
C ALA A 159 14.19 -11.39 -10.30
N ARG A 160 15.44 -11.84 -10.15
CA ARG A 160 16.50 -11.61 -11.17
C ARG A 160 16.35 -12.54 -12.35
#